data_AF-W6HWK5-F1
#
_entry.id   AF-W6HWK5-F1
#
_cell.length_a   1.000
_cell.length_b   1.000
_cell.length_c   1.000
_cell.angle_alpha   90.00
_cell.angle_beta   90.00
_cell.angle_gamma   90.00
#
_symmetry.space_group_name_H-M   'P 1'
#
loop_
_entity.id
_entity.type
_entity.pdbx_description
1 polymer ?
#
loop_
_entity_poly.entity_id
_entity_poly.type
_entity_poly.pdbx_seq_one_letter_code
_entity_poly.pdbx_strand_id
1 'polypeptide(L)'
;KVTGSNSYDDLKGADVVIVTAGFTKAPGKSDKEWNRDDLLPLNNKIMIEIGGHIKNLCPNAFIIVVTNPVDVMVQLLFEHSGVPKNKIIGSGGVLDTSRLKYYISQKLNVCPRDVNALIVGAHGNKMVLLKRYITVGGIPLQEFINNKKITDEEVEGIFDRTVNTALEIVNLLASPYVAPAAAIIEMAESYLKDIKKVLVCSTLLEGQYGHSNIFGGTPLVIGGTGVEQVIELQLNA
;
A
#
# COMPACT_ATOMS: atom_id res chain seq x y z
N LYS A 1 -19.58 8.63 15.56
CA LYS A 1 -19.35 10.06 15.88
C LYS A 1 -18.03 10.45 15.25
N VAL A 2 -17.93 11.60 14.58
CA VAL A 2 -16.68 12.12 14.00
C VAL A 2 -16.34 13.40 14.72
N THR A 3 -15.08 13.56 15.13
CA THR A 3 -14.58 14.73 15.87
C THR A 3 -13.26 15.18 15.24
N GLY A 4 -13.09 16.50 15.05
CA GLY A 4 -11.81 17.09 14.68
C GLY A 4 -10.98 17.40 15.93
N SER A 5 -9.65 17.44 15.77
CA SER A 5 -8.72 17.81 16.82
C SER A 5 -7.46 18.47 16.24
N ASN A 6 -6.81 19.28 17.07
CA ASN A 6 -5.49 19.85 16.86
C ASN A 6 -4.52 19.48 18.01
N SER A 7 -4.89 18.52 18.88
CA SER A 7 -4.07 18.03 19.98
C SER A 7 -3.69 16.58 19.79
N TYR A 8 -2.41 16.25 19.94
CA TYR A 8 -1.95 14.86 19.91
C TYR A 8 -2.53 14.02 21.04
N ASP A 9 -2.93 14.61 22.17
CA ASP A 9 -3.49 13.89 23.33
C ASP A 9 -4.74 13.06 22.97
N ASP A 10 -5.46 13.45 21.90
CA ASP A 10 -6.62 12.72 21.40
C ASP A 10 -6.26 11.40 20.70
N LEU A 11 -4.96 11.09 20.50
CA LEU A 11 -4.48 9.76 20.13
C LEU A 11 -4.63 8.74 21.26
N LYS A 12 -4.79 9.19 22.51
CA LYS A 12 -4.75 8.31 23.69
C LYS A 12 -5.79 7.21 23.60
N GLY A 13 -5.31 5.96 23.67
CA GLY A 13 -6.18 4.78 23.63
C GLY A 13 -6.73 4.42 22.25
N ALA A 14 -6.19 4.98 21.16
CA ALA A 14 -6.57 4.58 19.81
C ALA A 14 -6.28 3.08 19.54
N ASP A 15 -7.23 2.37 18.94
CA ASP A 15 -7.04 0.98 18.48
C ASP A 15 -6.27 0.93 17.14
N VAL A 16 -6.50 1.91 16.28
CA VAL A 16 -5.89 2.05 14.94
C VAL A 16 -5.48 3.51 14.74
N VAL A 17 -4.27 3.73 14.20
CA VAL A 17 -3.78 5.06 13.80
C VAL A 17 -3.42 5.01 12.32
N ILE A 18 -4.03 5.89 11.53
CA ILE A 18 -3.76 6.04 10.10
C ILE A 18 -2.99 7.34 9.90
N VAL A 19 -1.76 7.27 9.40
CA VAL A 19 -0.87 8.43 9.23
C VAL A 19 -0.86 8.88 7.77
N THR A 20 -1.60 9.95 7.50
CA THR A 20 -1.61 10.65 6.19
C THR A 20 -0.93 12.02 6.26
N ALA A 21 -0.42 12.42 7.43
CA ALA A 21 0.21 13.72 7.62
C ALA A 21 1.48 13.84 6.77
N GLY A 22 1.54 14.88 5.94
CA GLY A 22 2.68 15.14 5.07
C GLY A 22 2.29 15.95 3.84
N PHE A 23 3.29 16.23 3.03
CA PHE A 23 3.16 16.92 1.75
C PHE A 23 2.83 15.92 0.64
N THR A 24 1.96 16.33 -0.29
CA THR A 24 1.59 15.55 -1.48
C THR A 24 2.42 15.93 -2.71
N LYS A 25 3.10 17.09 -2.68
CA LYS A 25 3.96 17.61 -3.73
C LYS A 25 5.07 18.47 -3.13
N ALA A 26 6.27 18.38 -3.67
CA ALA A 26 7.38 19.23 -3.26
C ALA A 26 7.15 20.69 -3.73
N PRO A 27 7.28 21.69 -2.85
CA PRO A 27 7.15 23.10 -3.23
C PRO A 27 8.11 23.47 -4.37
N GLY A 28 7.61 24.18 -5.38
CA GLY A 28 8.42 24.67 -6.50
C GLY A 28 8.56 23.71 -7.70
N LYS A 29 8.03 22.48 -7.64
CA LYS A 29 8.01 21.55 -8.79
C LYS A 29 6.72 21.69 -9.62
N SER A 30 6.79 21.43 -10.93
CA SER A 30 5.58 21.31 -11.76
C SER A 30 4.87 19.96 -11.55
N ASP A 31 3.63 19.81 -12.01
CA ASP A 31 2.91 18.52 -11.92
C ASP A 31 3.55 17.43 -12.80
N LYS A 32 4.15 17.83 -13.92
CA LYS A 32 4.86 16.93 -14.84
C LYS A 32 6.14 16.33 -14.26
N GLU A 33 6.72 17.00 -13.27
CA GLU A 33 7.96 16.59 -12.59
C GLU A 33 7.66 15.92 -11.24
N TRP A 34 6.40 15.59 -10.96
CA TRP A 34 6.01 15.00 -9.69
C TRP A 34 6.70 13.65 -9.46
N ASN A 35 7.44 13.56 -8.36
CA ASN A 35 8.03 12.32 -7.87
C ASN A 35 7.85 12.24 -6.34
N ARG A 36 7.57 11.03 -5.85
CA ARG A 36 7.43 10.72 -4.42
C ARG A 36 8.73 10.94 -3.65
N ASP A 37 9.87 10.69 -4.29
CA ASP A 37 11.18 10.77 -3.63
C ASP A 37 11.51 12.19 -3.15
N ASP A 38 10.98 13.20 -3.84
CA ASP A 38 11.14 14.62 -3.47
C ASP A 38 10.45 14.99 -2.16
N LEU A 39 9.56 14.13 -1.66
CA LEU A 39 8.81 14.33 -0.42
C LEU A 39 9.60 13.87 0.82
N LEU A 40 10.66 13.09 0.63
CA LEU A 40 11.49 12.52 1.70
C LEU A 40 11.96 13.58 2.72
N PRO A 41 12.62 14.70 2.33
CA PRO A 41 13.12 15.69 3.28
C PRO A 41 12.01 16.50 3.97
N LEU A 42 10.79 16.49 3.43
CA LEU A 42 9.64 17.21 3.98
C LEU A 42 8.91 16.37 5.02
N ASN A 43 8.74 15.07 4.72
CA ASN A 43 7.89 14.18 5.50
C ASN A 43 8.64 13.43 6.60
N ASN A 44 9.98 13.35 6.53
CA ASN A 44 10.77 12.63 7.53
C ASN A 44 10.57 13.18 8.96
N LYS A 45 10.66 14.49 9.17
CA LYS A 45 10.48 15.14 10.49
C LYS A 45 9.09 14.87 11.06
N ILE A 46 8.08 14.84 10.19
CA ILE A 46 6.68 14.55 10.57
C ILE A 46 6.56 13.12 11.10
N MET A 47 7.20 12.13 10.46
CA MET A 47 7.17 10.75 10.96
C MET A 47 7.87 10.61 12.32
N ILE A 48 9.00 11.30 12.52
CA ILE A 48 9.73 11.29 13.81
C ILE A 48 8.85 11.86 14.93
N GLU A 49 8.21 13.00 14.69
CA GLU A 49 7.32 13.67 15.65
C GLU A 49 6.12 12.77 16.00
N ILE A 50 5.39 12.29 14.99
CA ILE A 50 4.23 11.41 15.18
C ILE A 50 4.63 10.13 15.90
N GLY A 51 5.81 9.57 15.58
CA GLY A 51 6.34 8.39 16.26
C GLY A 51 6.49 8.61 17.77
N GLY A 52 7.07 9.74 18.17
CA GLY A 52 7.19 10.12 19.58
C GLY A 52 5.83 10.21 20.30
N HIS A 53 4.81 10.76 19.63
CA HIS A 53 3.46 10.81 20.19
C HIS A 53 2.80 9.44 20.30
N ILE A 54 2.87 8.60 19.25
CA ILE A 54 2.35 7.22 19.28
C ILE A 54 2.95 6.43 20.43
N LYS A 55 4.28 6.51 20.60
CA LYS A 55 5.02 5.82 21.66
C LYS A 55 4.46 6.10 23.06
N ASN A 56 4.07 7.34 23.31
CA ASN A 56 3.62 7.79 24.63
C ASN A 56 2.11 7.65 24.84
N LEU A 57 1.31 7.74 23.77
CA LEU A 57 -0.14 7.89 23.88
C LEU A 57 -0.93 6.64 23.48
N CYS A 58 -0.44 5.87 22.51
CA CYS A 58 -1.13 4.69 22.00
C CYS A 58 -0.16 3.60 21.48
N PRO A 59 0.80 3.13 22.30
CA PRO A 59 1.82 2.18 21.86
C PRO A 59 1.29 0.79 21.44
N ASN A 60 0.01 0.49 21.71
CA ASN A 60 -0.64 -0.77 21.36
C ASN A 60 -1.49 -0.68 20.07
N ALA A 61 -1.60 0.51 19.48
CA ALA A 61 -2.40 0.73 18.29
C ALA A 61 -1.82 -0.01 17.08
N PHE A 62 -2.69 -0.39 16.14
CA PHE A 62 -2.27 -0.81 14.81
C PHE A 62 -2.06 0.41 13.92
N ILE A 63 -0.86 0.56 13.38
CA ILE A 63 -0.41 1.75 12.65
C ILE A 63 -0.42 1.46 11.14
N ILE A 64 -1.09 2.31 10.37
CA ILE A 64 -1.11 2.25 8.91
C ILE A 64 -0.53 3.56 8.37
N VAL A 65 0.64 3.48 7.74
CA VAL A 65 1.34 4.64 7.19
C VAL A 65 1.01 4.82 5.71
N VAL A 66 0.67 6.05 5.33
CA VAL A 66 0.25 6.40 3.96
C VAL A 66 1.18 7.46 3.35
N THR A 67 1.77 8.29 4.20
CA THR A 67 2.67 9.37 3.80
C THR A 67 3.82 8.85 2.92
N ASN A 68 4.06 9.52 1.79
CA ASN A 68 5.10 9.13 0.84
C ASN A 68 6.48 9.74 1.16
N PRO A 69 7.59 9.12 0.71
CA PRO A 69 7.69 7.78 0.09
C PRO A 69 7.45 6.66 1.11
N VAL A 70 6.37 5.89 0.91
CA VAL A 70 5.72 5.15 2.01
C VAL A 70 6.59 4.09 2.66
N ASP A 71 7.37 3.33 1.89
CA ASP A 71 8.23 2.26 2.42
C ASP A 71 9.33 2.81 3.35
N VAL A 72 9.83 4.02 3.07
CA VAL A 72 10.80 4.71 3.94
C VAL A 72 10.10 5.39 5.11
N MET A 73 8.93 6.00 4.89
CA MET A 73 8.17 6.68 5.94
C MET A 73 7.67 5.70 7.01
N VAL A 74 7.23 4.49 6.62
CA VAL A 74 6.80 3.46 7.57
C VAL A 74 7.97 2.96 8.41
N GLN A 75 9.15 2.77 7.79
CA GLN A 75 10.35 2.37 8.53
C GLN A 75 10.75 3.43 9.56
N LEU A 76 10.77 4.71 9.14
CA LEU A 76 11.10 5.80 10.05
C LEU A 76 10.09 5.90 11.20
N LEU A 77 8.79 5.75 10.92
CA LEU A 77 7.78 5.76 11.98
C LEU A 77 7.92 4.55 12.92
N PHE A 78 8.25 3.37 12.39
CA PHE A 78 8.52 2.16 13.20
C PHE A 78 9.68 2.40 14.18
N GLU A 79 10.80 2.91 13.68
CA GLU A 79 12.02 3.19 14.47
C GLU A 79 11.76 4.20 15.60
N HIS A 80 10.90 5.20 15.37
CA HIS A 80 10.62 6.27 16.34
C HIS A 80 9.40 6.04 17.24
N SER A 81 8.45 5.19 16.84
CA SER A 81 7.26 4.86 17.64
C SER A 81 7.49 3.73 18.64
N GLY A 82 8.42 2.81 18.35
CA GLY A 82 8.69 1.66 19.22
C GLY A 82 7.55 0.65 19.29
N VAL A 83 6.58 0.71 18.37
CA VAL A 83 5.53 -0.30 18.27
C VAL A 83 6.12 -1.64 17.80
N PRO A 84 5.51 -2.79 18.15
CA PRO A 84 5.93 -4.08 17.63
C PRO A 84 5.89 -4.11 16.09
N LYS A 85 6.80 -4.86 15.45
CA LYS A 85 6.85 -5.00 13.98
C LYS A 85 5.52 -5.44 13.36
N ASN A 86 4.76 -6.28 14.07
CA ASN A 86 3.46 -6.77 13.61
C ASN A 86 2.33 -5.75 13.80
N LYS A 87 2.59 -4.61 14.43
CA LYS A 87 1.62 -3.54 14.68
C LYS A 87 1.76 -2.35 13.74
N ILE A 88 2.60 -2.43 12.72
CA ILE A 88 2.80 -1.34 11.76
C ILE A 88 2.94 -1.85 10.33
N ILE A 89 2.25 -1.18 9.41
CA ILE A 89 2.34 -1.45 7.97
C ILE A 89 2.34 -0.15 7.17
N GLY A 90 2.91 -0.21 5.96
CA GLY A 90 2.78 0.84 4.95
C GLY A 90 1.69 0.49 3.93
N SER A 91 0.90 1.48 3.57
CA SER A 91 -0.12 1.39 2.52
C SER A 91 0.53 1.48 1.13
N GLY A 92 0.22 0.56 0.23
CA GLY A 92 0.68 0.63 -1.16
C GLY A 92 0.05 -0.47 -2.01
N GLY A 93 0.42 -1.72 -1.75
CA GLY A 93 0.02 -2.86 -2.56
C GLY A 93 -1.49 -3.04 -2.75
N VAL A 94 -2.32 -2.80 -1.71
CA VAL A 94 -3.80 -2.86 -1.85
C VAL A 94 -4.32 -1.86 -2.90
N LEU A 95 -3.80 -0.62 -2.90
CA LEU A 95 -4.16 0.39 -3.89
C LEU A 95 -3.65 0.02 -5.28
N ASP A 96 -2.38 -0.35 -5.39
CA ASP A 96 -1.77 -0.65 -6.68
C ASP A 96 -2.43 -1.88 -7.33
N THR A 97 -2.68 -2.94 -6.54
CA THR A 97 -3.42 -4.11 -7.01
C THR A 97 -4.86 -3.77 -7.40
N SER A 98 -5.54 -2.87 -6.69
CA SER A 98 -6.91 -2.45 -7.08
C SER A 98 -6.95 -1.82 -8.49
N ARG A 99 -5.91 -1.05 -8.86
CA ARG A 99 -5.79 -0.44 -10.19
C ARG A 99 -5.63 -1.51 -11.26
N LEU A 100 -4.69 -2.43 -11.04
CA LEU A 100 -4.44 -3.55 -11.95
C LEU A 100 -5.68 -4.43 -12.13
N LYS A 101 -6.33 -4.81 -11.02
CA LYS A 101 -7.58 -5.59 -11.03
C LYS A 101 -8.65 -4.90 -11.86
N TYR A 102 -8.83 -3.59 -11.66
CA TYR A 102 -9.81 -2.80 -12.40
C TYR A 102 -9.51 -2.77 -13.91
N TYR A 103 -8.28 -2.49 -14.32
CA TYR A 103 -7.96 -2.43 -15.74
C TYR A 103 -8.11 -3.79 -16.45
N ILE A 104 -7.68 -4.88 -15.81
CA ILE A 104 -7.90 -6.24 -16.31
C ILE A 104 -9.39 -6.57 -16.39
N SER A 105 -10.18 -6.22 -15.36
CA SER A 105 -11.62 -6.52 -15.35
C SER A 105 -12.38 -5.77 -16.44
N GLN A 106 -12.02 -4.50 -16.69
CA GLN A 106 -12.60 -3.73 -17.78
C GLN A 106 -12.26 -4.34 -19.14
N LYS A 107 -11.03 -4.82 -19.32
CA LYS A 107 -10.59 -5.44 -20.57
C LYS A 107 -11.32 -6.77 -20.83
N LEU A 108 -11.52 -7.57 -19.80
CA LEU A 108 -12.20 -8.88 -19.89
C LEU A 108 -13.73 -8.79 -19.74
N ASN A 109 -14.26 -7.60 -19.45
CA ASN A 109 -15.68 -7.34 -19.19
C ASN A 109 -16.26 -8.24 -18.09
N VAL A 110 -15.59 -8.27 -16.94
CA VAL A 110 -15.97 -9.05 -15.74
C VAL A 110 -16.00 -8.16 -14.50
N CYS A 111 -16.56 -8.68 -13.40
CA CYS A 111 -16.54 -7.97 -12.12
C CYS A 111 -15.10 -7.82 -11.59
N PRO A 112 -14.65 -6.62 -11.17
CA PRO A 112 -13.32 -6.43 -10.58
C PRO A 112 -13.06 -7.28 -9.34
N ARG A 113 -14.12 -7.67 -8.61
CA ARG A 113 -14.01 -8.52 -7.42
C ARG A 113 -13.52 -9.93 -7.74
N ASP A 114 -13.78 -10.40 -8.95
CA ASP A 114 -13.36 -11.74 -9.40
C ASP A 114 -11.93 -11.74 -9.96
N VAL A 115 -11.32 -10.57 -10.17
CA VAL A 115 -9.92 -10.45 -10.57
C VAL A 115 -9.04 -10.43 -9.33
N ASN A 116 -8.09 -11.36 -9.25
CA ASN A 116 -7.01 -11.35 -8.28
C ASN A 116 -5.67 -11.06 -8.98
N ALA A 117 -4.86 -10.23 -8.33
CA ALA A 117 -3.56 -9.81 -8.81
C ALA A 117 -2.72 -9.36 -7.61
N LEU A 118 -1.40 -9.43 -7.74
CA LEU A 118 -0.45 -9.05 -6.70
C LEU A 118 0.59 -8.09 -7.31
N ILE A 119 0.87 -7.00 -6.59
CA ILE A 119 1.94 -6.06 -6.88
C ILE A 119 2.78 -5.92 -5.62
N VAL A 120 4.04 -6.31 -5.70
CA VAL A 120 4.97 -6.41 -4.56
C VAL A 120 6.16 -5.46 -4.74
N GLY A 121 7.05 -5.42 -3.75
CA GLY A 121 8.20 -4.51 -3.75
C GLY A 121 7.83 -3.12 -3.24
N ALA A 122 8.48 -2.07 -3.77
CA ALA A 122 8.25 -0.69 -3.31
C ALA A 122 7.01 -0.07 -3.97
N HIS A 123 6.32 0.83 -3.25
CA HIS A 123 5.26 1.66 -3.81
C HIS A 123 5.87 2.83 -4.60
N GLY A 124 5.96 2.67 -5.93
CA GLY A 124 6.49 3.69 -6.82
C GLY A 124 6.78 3.14 -8.21
N ASN A 125 7.66 3.82 -8.95
CA ASN A 125 7.96 3.47 -10.36
C ASN A 125 8.66 2.11 -10.52
N LYS A 126 9.08 1.49 -9.41
CA LYS A 126 9.74 0.17 -9.36
C LYS A 126 8.87 -0.92 -8.72
N MET A 127 7.56 -0.69 -8.61
CA MET A 127 6.62 -1.73 -8.17
C MET A 127 6.68 -2.95 -9.10
N VAL A 128 6.53 -4.15 -8.56
CA VAL A 128 6.68 -5.41 -9.32
C VAL A 128 5.32 -6.04 -9.57
N LEU A 129 4.87 -6.00 -10.84
CA LEU A 129 3.57 -6.54 -11.26
C LEU A 129 3.69 -8.03 -11.58
N LEU A 130 3.04 -8.87 -10.79
CA LEU A 130 3.21 -10.32 -10.89
C LEU A 130 2.21 -10.95 -11.87
N LYS A 131 2.48 -10.85 -13.18
CA LYS A 131 1.66 -11.42 -14.26
C LYS A 131 1.22 -12.87 -14.01
N ARG A 132 2.17 -13.71 -13.56
CA ARG A 132 1.95 -15.14 -13.25
C ARG A 132 0.91 -15.38 -12.14
N TYR A 133 0.70 -14.41 -11.27
CA TYR A 133 -0.24 -14.48 -10.15
C TYR A 133 -1.59 -13.79 -10.44
N ILE A 134 -1.82 -13.35 -11.68
CA ILE A 134 -3.13 -12.79 -12.07
C ILE A 134 -4.11 -13.93 -12.38
N THR A 135 -5.28 -13.88 -11.75
CA THR A 135 -6.38 -14.82 -11.97
C THR A 135 -7.71 -14.10 -12.09
N VAL A 136 -8.68 -14.73 -12.77
CA VAL A 136 -10.06 -14.24 -12.93
C VAL A 136 -11.00 -15.38 -12.56
N GLY A 137 -11.76 -15.21 -11.47
CA GLY A 137 -12.54 -16.30 -10.87
C GLY A 137 -11.68 -17.49 -10.42
N GLY A 138 -10.39 -17.25 -10.13
CA GLY A 138 -9.40 -18.29 -9.84
C GLY A 138 -8.74 -18.92 -11.07
N ILE A 139 -9.21 -18.61 -12.28
CA ILE A 139 -8.64 -19.11 -13.53
C ILE A 139 -7.40 -18.27 -13.91
N PRO A 140 -6.24 -18.87 -14.24
CA PRO A 140 -5.04 -18.12 -14.63
C PRO A 140 -5.27 -17.18 -15.81
N LEU A 141 -4.72 -15.96 -15.75
CA LEU A 141 -4.78 -14.99 -16.85
C LEU A 141 -4.29 -15.58 -18.18
N GLN A 142 -3.32 -16.51 -18.11
CA GLN A 142 -2.77 -17.20 -19.28
C GLN A 142 -3.85 -17.92 -20.11
N GLU A 143 -4.90 -18.45 -19.50
CA GLU A 143 -6.00 -19.09 -20.24
C GLU A 143 -6.78 -18.07 -21.08
N PHE A 144 -6.97 -16.86 -20.57
CA PHE A 144 -7.61 -15.76 -21.30
C PHE A 144 -6.72 -15.26 -22.45
N ILE A 145 -5.40 -15.28 -22.26
CA ILE A 145 -4.41 -14.98 -23.32
C ILE A 145 -4.45 -16.04 -24.42
N ASN A 146 -4.38 -17.32 -24.05
CA ASN A 146 -4.44 -18.44 -24.99
C ASN A 146 -5.75 -18.43 -25.81
N ASN A 147 -6.85 -18.00 -25.19
CA ASN A 147 -8.17 -17.85 -25.83
C ASN A 147 -8.37 -16.50 -26.54
N LYS A 148 -7.32 -15.67 -26.67
CA LYS A 148 -7.33 -14.37 -27.36
C LYS A 148 -8.37 -13.38 -26.80
N LYS A 149 -8.72 -13.49 -25.51
CA LYS A 149 -9.61 -12.54 -24.81
C LYS A 149 -8.87 -11.27 -24.39
N ILE A 150 -7.56 -11.38 -24.21
CA ILE A 150 -6.61 -10.30 -23.95
C ILE A 150 -5.27 -10.74 -24.54
N THR A 151 -4.46 -9.84 -25.10
CA THR A 151 -3.12 -10.20 -25.60
C THR A 151 -2.03 -9.86 -24.59
N ASP A 152 -0.84 -10.42 -24.77
CA ASP A 152 0.32 -10.07 -23.95
C ASP A 152 0.64 -8.57 -24.03
N GLU A 153 0.56 -7.97 -25.22
CA GLU A 153 0.79 -6.53 -25.43
C GLU A 153 -0.23 -5.66 -24.69
N GLU A 154 -1.50 -6.11 -24.65
CA GLU A 154 -2.54 -5.42 -23.88
C GLU A 154 -2.30 -5.52 -22.38
N VAL A 155 -1.77 -6.65 -21.90
CA VAL A 155 -1.36 -6.81 -20.50
C VAL A 155 -0.19 -5.87 -20.17
N GLU A 156 0.83 -5.78 -21.02
CA GLU A 156 1.95 -4.85 -20.80
C GLU A 156 1.49 -3.38 -20.80
N GLY A 157 0.58 -3.00 -21.71
CA GLY A 157 -0.02 -1.67 -21.70
C GLY A 157 -0.82 -1.37 -20.43
N ILE A 158 -1.50 -2.37 -19.86
CA ILE A 158 -2.18 -2.27 -18.57
C ILE A 158 -1.16 -2.14 -17.43
N PHE A 159 -0.02 -2.82 -17.51
CA PHE A 159 1.04 -2.74 -16.50
C PHE A 159 1.64 -1.34 -16.46
N ASP A 160 2.00 -0.80 -17.63
CA ASP A 160 2.49 0.57 -17.76
C ASP A 160 1.49 1.58 -17.21
N ARG A 161 0.20 1.42 -17.55
CA ARG A 161 -0.85 2.29 -17.02
C ARG A 161 -0.99 2.18 -15.50
N THR A 162 -0.88 0.98 -14.95
CA THR A 162 -0.96 0.74 -13.49
C THR A 162 0.14 1.49 -12.75
N VAL A 163 1.39 1.40 -13.22
CA VAL A 163 2.53 2.13 -12.65
C VAL A 163 2.30 3.65 -12.72
N ASN A 164 1.80 4.13 -13.86
CA ASN A 164 1.62 5.55 -14.13
C ASN A 164 0.28 6.13 -13.65
N THR A 165 -0.60 5.34 -13.03
CA THR A 165 -1.97 5.79 -12.67
C THR A 165 -1.96 7.01 -11.73
N ALA A 166 -1.02 7.06 -10.79
CA ALA A 166 -0.92 8.22 -9.88
C ALA A 166 -0.61 9.51 -10.66
N LEU A 167 0.32 9.44 -11.61
CA LEU A 167 0.69 10.57 -12.47
C LEU A 167 -0.46 10.94 -13.43
N GLU A 168 -1.16 9.95 -14.00
CA GLU A 168 -2.36 10.15 -14.82
C GLU A 168 -3.40 10.99 -14.05
N ILE A 169 -3.73 10.58 -12.82
CA ILE A 169 -4.75 11.27 -12.01
C ILE A 169 -4.27 12.65 -11.52
N VAL A 170 -3.00 12.79 -11.13
CA VAL A 170 -2.41 14.09 -10.75
C VAL A 170 -2.53 15.10 -11.88
N ASN A 171 -2.24 14.69 -13.12
CA ASN A 171 -2.34 15.56 -14.29
C ASN A 171 -3.79 15.90 -14.69
N LEU A 172 -4.77 15.10 -14.25
CA LEU A 172 -6.19 15.35 -14.53
C LEU A 172 -6.90 16.18 -13.46
N LEU A 173 -6.50 16.04 -12.19
CA LEU A 173 -7.18 16.68 -11.07
C LEU A 173 -6.25 17.01 -9.90
N ALA A 174 -5.76 15.99 -9.21
CA ALA A 174 -5.00 16.08 -7.96
C ALA A 174 -4.41 14.71 -7.60
N SER A 175 -3.61 14.64 -6.53
CA SER A 175 -3.22 13.33 -5.98
C SER A 175 -4.44 12.47 -5.64
N PRO A 176 -4.47 11.17 -5.98
CA PRO A 176 -5.61 10.30 -5.68
C PRO A 176 -5.91 10.25 -4.18
N TYR A 177 -7.19 10.24 -3.81
CA TYR A 177 -7.62 10.14 -2.40
C TYR A 177 -8.74 9.13 -2.15
N VAL A 178 -9.68 8.94 -3.09
CA VAL A 178 -10.82 8.01 -2.91
C VAL A 178 -10.37 6.55 -2.81
N ALA A 179 -9.67 6.04 -3.84
CA ALA A 179 -9.18 4.66 -3.84
C ALA A 179 -8.13 4.39 -2.73
N PRO A 180 -7.18 5.31 -2.45
CA PRO A 180 -6.32 5.18 -1.27
C PRO A 180 -7.10 5.05 0.03
N ALA A 181 -8.11 5.90 0.27
CA ALA A 181 -8.92 5.83 1.48
C ALA A 181 -9.64 4.47 1.60
N ALA A 182 -10.24 3.97 0.50
CA ALA A 182 -10.89 2.66 0.49
C ALA A 182 -9.90 1.52 0.82
N ALA A 183 -8.70 1.55 0.23
CA ALA A 183 -7.65 0.56 0.51
C ALA A 183 -7.22 0.59 1.99
N ILE A 184 -7.08 1.77 2.57
CA ILE A 184 -6.72 1.96 3.98
C ILE A 184 -7.79 1.40 4.91
N ILE A 185 -9.06 1.70 4.62
CA ILE A 185 -10.16 1.18 5.43
C ILE A 185 -10.28 -0.33 5.31
N GLU A 186 -10.00 -0.94 4.15
CA GLU A 186 -9.95 -2.40 4.02
C GLU A 186 -8.88 -3.04 4.93
N MET A 187 -7.69 -2.44 5.03
CA MET A 187 -6.63 -2.88 5.95
C MET A 187 -7.06 -2.74 7.42
N ALA A 188 -7.59 -1.56 7.79
CA ALA A 188 -8.05 -1.29 9.14
C ALA A 188 -9.21 -2.19 9.56
N GLU A 189 -10.15 -2.46 8.65
CA GLU A 189 -11.29 -3.35 8.91
C GLU A 189 -10.83 -4.79 9.13
N SER A 190 -9.83 -5.26 8.36
CA SER A 190 -9.26 -6.60 8.55
C SER A 190 -8.67 -6.78 9.95
N TYR A 191 -7.99 -5.75 10.46
CA TYR A 191 -7.47 -5.71 11.81
C TYR A 191 -8.60 -5.67 12.85
N LEU A 192 -9.50 -4.68 12.76
CA LEU A 192 -10.55 -4.43 13.75
C LEU A 192 -11.53 -5.58 13.92
N LYS A 193 -11.78 -6.35 12.85
CA LYS A 193 -12.74 -7.46 12.84
C LYS A 193 -12.08 -8.83 12.79
N ASP A 194 -10.75 -8.90 12.93
CA ASP A 194 -9.97 -10.15 12.83
C ASP A 194 -10.34 -11.00 11.59
N ILE A 195 -10.43 -10.36 10.42
CA ILE A 195 -10.92 -11.02 9.19
C ILE A 195 -9.88 -11.98 8.62
N LYS A 196 -8.60 -11.77 8.94
CA LYS A 196 -7.47 -12.55 8.39
C LYS A 196 -7.38 -12.43 6.87
N LYS A 197 -7.65 -11.23 6.33
CA LYS A 197 -7.50 -10.99 4.89
C LYS A 197 -6.05 -11.13 4.47
N VAL A 198 -5.85 -11.67 3.27
CA VAL A 198 -4.57 -11.59 2.56
C VAL A 198 -4.52 -10.27 1.79
N LEU A 199 -3.63 -9.36 2.20
CA LEU A 199 -3.49 -8.02 1.63
C LEU A 199 -2.02 -7.71 1.37
N VAL A 200 -1.70 -7.06 0.25
CA VAL A 200 -0.31 -6.64 -0.02
C VAL A 200 -0.06 -5.29 0.63
N CYS A 201 0.82 -5.28 1.61
CA CYS A 201 1.20 -4.09 2.37
C CYS A 201 2.72 -4.07 2.55
N SER A 202 3.27 -2.89 2.81
CA SER A 202 4.67 -2.77 3.19
C SER A 202 4.85 -3.24 4.64
N THR A 203 5.76 -4.19 4.86
CA THR A 203 6.07 -4.74 6.20
C THR A 203 7.57 -4.89 6.37
N LEU A 204 8.02 -5.01 7.62
CA LEU A 204 9.40 -5.32 7.94
C LEU A 204 9.75 -6.74 7.47
N LEU A 205 10.73 -6.85 6.57
CA LEU A 205 11.28 -8.13 6.13
C LEU A 205 12.37 -8.59 7.09
N GLU A 206 12.39 -9.89 7.38
CA GLU A 206 13.28 -10.55 8.35
C GLU A 206 13.89 -11.83 7.76
N GLY A 207 14.14 -11.84 6.45
CA GLY A 207 14.74 -12.94 5.71
C GLY A 207 13.96 -13.32 4.45
N GLN A 208 12.68 -12.93 4.38
CA GLN A 208 11.86 -13.18 3.20
C GLN A 208 12.48 -12.52 1.97
N TYR A 209 12.50 -13.26 0.86
CA TYR A 209 13.11 -12.86 -0.40
C TYR A 209 14.62 -12.54 -0.29
N GLY A 210 15.29 -13.00 0.78
CA GLY A 210 16.69 -12.69 1.06
C GLY A 210 16.94 -11.27 1.59
N HIS A 211 15.89 -10.55 1.99
CA HIS A 211 15.99 -9.18 2.51
C HIS A 211 15.70 -9.13 4.02
N SER A 212 16.36 -8.22 4.74
CA SER A 212 16.19 -8.05 6.19
C SER A 212 16.37 -6.59 6.60
N ASN A 213 15.70 -6.19 7.69
CA ASN A 213 15.77 -4.85 8.27
C ASN A 213 15.36 -3.72 7.30
N ILE A 214 14.40 -4.03 6.43
CA ILE A 214 13.83 -3.08 5.47
C ILE A 214 12.34 -3.34 5.35
N PHE A 215 11.57 -2.26 5.15
CA PHE A 215 10.16 -2.38 4.79
C PHE A 215 10.00 -2.61 3.29
N GLY A 216 9.16 -3.57 2.91
CA GLY A 216 8.84 -3.86 1.51
C GLY A 216 7.45 -4.46 1.34
N GLY A 217 6.83 -4.18 0.20
CA GLY A 217 5.51 -4.69 -0.15
C GLY A 217 5.50 -6.18 -0.42
N THR A 218 4.71 -6.93 0.36
CA THR A 218 4.52 -8.38 0.20
C THR A 218 3.13 -8.78 0.72
N PRO A 219 2.50 -9.86 0.25
CA PRO A 219 1.25 -10.34 0.81
C PRO A 219 1.38 -10.70 2.30
N LEU A 220 0.45 -10.17 3.10
CA LEU A 220 0.35 -10.39 4.54
C LEU A 220 -1.00 -10.99 4.90
N VAL A 221 -1.05 -11.79 5.96
CA VAL A 221 -2.31 -12.05 6.68
C VAL A 221 -2.49 -10.97 7.74
N ILE A 222 -3.55 -10.17 7.62
CA ILE A 222 -3.88 -9.12 8.59
C ILE A 222 -5.10 -9.51 9.40
N GLY A 223 -4.93 -9.71 10.71
CA GLY A 223 -5.99 -10.04 11.66
C GLY A 223 -5.88 -9.22 12.95
N GLY A 224 -6.53 -9.67 14.03
CA GLY A 224 -6.66 -8.92 15.28
C GLY A 224 -5.34 -8.65 16.00
N THR A 225 -4.28 -9.42 15.69
CA THR A 225 -2.93 -9.18 16.21
C THR A 225 -2.07 -8.30 15.30
N GLY A 226 -2.64 -7.75 14.22
CA GLY A 226 -1.93 -6.99 13.18
C GLY A 226 -1.44 -7.91 12.06
N VAL A 227 -0.15 -7.84 11.74
CA VAL A 227 0.48 -8.75 10.77
C VAL A 227 0.66 -10.13 11.43
N GLU A 228 -0.21 -11.07 11.10
CA GLU A 228 -0.18 -12.46 11.60
C GLU A 228 0.80 -13.33 10.83
N GLN A 229 0.97 -13.05 9.54
CA GLN A 229 1.86 -13.80 8.66
C GLN A 229 2.40 -12.91 7.55
N VAL A 230 3.68 -13.04 7.26
CA VAL A 230 4.31 -12.54 6.03
C VAL A 230 4.39 -13.71 5.05
N ILE A 231 3.74 -13.59 3.88
CA ILE A 231 3.69 -14.67 2.89
C ILE A 231 4.83 -14.47 1.89
N GLU A 232 5.83 -15.33 1.96
CA GLU A 232 6.91 -15.36 0.96
C GLU A 232 6.44 -16.11 -0.29
N LEU A 233 6.31 -15.38 -1.40
CA LEU A 233 5.95 -15.94 -2.69
C LEU A 233 7.15 -16.69 -3.30
N GLN A 234 6.88 -17.85 -3.91
CA GLN A 234 7.87 -18.55 -4.74
C GLN A 234 8.01 -17.82 -6.08
N LEU A 235 8.83 -16.77 -6.08
CA LEU A 235 9.17 -16.01 -7.29
C LEU A 235 10.16 -16.83 -8.13
N ASN A 236 10.11 -16.64 -9.45
CA ASN A 236 11.14 -17.15 -10.36
C ASN A 236 12.36 -16.22 -10.33
N ALA A 237 13.51 -16.75 -10.76
CA ALA A 237 14.71 -15.97 -11.05
C ALA A 237 14.51 -15.08 -12.28
#